data_AF-A0A7X8EMV8-F1
#
_entry.id   AF-A0A7X8EMV8-F1
#
_cell.length_a   1.000
_cell.length_b   1.000
_cell.length_c   1.000
_cell.angle_alpha   90.00
_cell.angle_beta   90.00
_cell.angle_gamma   90.00
#
_symmetry.space_group_name_H-M   'P 1'
#
loop_
_entity.id
_entity.type
_entity.pdbx_description
1 polymer ?
#
loop_
_entity_poly.entity_id
_entity_poly.type
_entity_poly.pdbx_seq_one_letter_code
_entity_poly.pdbx_strand_id
1 'polypeptide(L)'
;MNEREIFEDIKKLLDSEALVTARLVESIAKTSQLAAASSPEVAELFGQWLSLVGGEVKRMARPGEELSVNEAAGAIGITPVSLLSLLLLLQRRGEITMESVKIGQGTGQNEDVCDCLMA
;
A
#
# COMPACT_ATOMS: atom_id res chain seq x y z
N MET A 1 27.47 45.45 -12.48
CA MET A 1 27.22 44.30 -11.60
C MET A 1 28.38 44.25 -10.62
N ASN A 2 28.10 44.35 -9.32
CA ASN A 2 29.13 44.44 -8.29
C ASN A 2 29.63 43.01 -7.94
N GLU A 3 30.90 42.83 -7.60
CA GLU A 3 31.47 41.51 -7.25
C GLU A 3 30.68 40.80 -6.13
N ARG A 4 30.10 41.58 -5.21
CA ARG A 4 29.24 41.06 -4.13
C ARG A 4 27.92 40.48 -4.63
N GLU A 5 27.31 41.08 -5.66
CA GLU A 5 26.08 40.55 -6.26
C GLU A 5 26.36 39.23 -6.98
N ILE A 6 27.48 39.14 -7.70
CA ILE A 6 27.91 37.92 -8.38
C ILE A 6 28.14 36.78 -7.37
N PHE A 7 28.76 37.08 -6.24
CA PHE A 7 29.00 36.08 -5.20
C PHE A 7 27.70 35.58 -4.54
N GLU A 8 26.74 36.48 -4.28
CA GLU A 8 25.44 36.08 -3.75
C GLU A 8 24.62 35.24 -4.75
N ASP A 9 24.67 35.58 -6.04
CA ASP A 9 23.97 34.81 -7.07
C ASP A 9 24.59 33.42 -7.26
N ILE A 10 25.92 33.31 -7.24
CA ILE A 10 26.62 32.01 -7.27
C ILE A 10 26.27 31.17 -6.03
N LYS A 11 26.17 31.79 -4.85
CA LYS A 11 25.79 31.10 -3.62
C LYS A 11 24.35 30.57 -3.69
N LYS A 12 23.40 31.39 -4.18
CA LYS A 12 22.01 30.97 -4.38
C LYS A 12 21.88 29.83 -5.38
N LEU A 13 22.70 29.85 -6.45
CA LEU A 13 22.77 28.76 -7.42
C LEU A 13 23.26 27.47 -6.77
N LEU A 14 24.36 27.52 -6.02
CA LEU A 14 24.90 26.36 -5.29
C LEU A 14 23.91 25.78 -4.27
N ASP A 15 23.22 26.63 -3.52
CA ASP A 15 22.20 26.20 -2.55
C ASP A 15 20.99 25.56 -3.26
N SER A 16 20.62 26.07 -4.44
CA SER A 16 19.54 25.49 -5.26
C SER A 16 19.91 24.12 -5.83
N GLU A 17 21.16 23.96 -6.29
CA GLU A 17 21.67 22.68 -6.83
C GLU A 17 21.77 21.61 -5.74
N ALA A 18 22.14 21.99 -4.51
CA ALA A 18 22.15 21.09 -3.37
C ALA A 18 20.73 20.56 -3.04
N LEU A 19 19.72 21.44 -3.06
CA LEU A 19 18.32 21.07 -2.83
C LEU A 19 17.75 20.22 -3.96
N VAL A 20 18.09 20.53 -5.21
CA VAL A 20 17.72 19.73 -6.39
C VAL A 20 18.32 18.33 -6.28
N THR A 21 19.61 18.24 -5.95
CA THR A 21 20.32 16.97 -5.76
C THR A 21 19.70 16.13 -4.64
N ALA A 22 19.37 16.74 -3.49
CA ALA A 22 18.72 16.05 -2.39
C ALA A 22 17.35 15.47 -2.78
N ARG A 23 16.52 16.25 -3.49
CA ARG A 23 15.22 15.79 -4.00
C ARG A 23 15.34 14.69 -5.05
N LEU A 24 16.40 14.73 -5.85
CA LEU A 24 16.68 13.72 -6.88
C LEU A 24 17.10 12.40 -6.23
N VAL A 25 17.94 12.44 -5.19
CA VAL A 25 18.29 11.27 -4.36
C VAL A 25 17.06 10.70 -3.65
N GLU A 26 16.20 11.55 -3.09
CA GLU A 26 14.95 11.10 -2.44
C GLU A 26 13.98 10.45 -3.44
N SER A 27 13.84 11.01 -4.64
CA SER A 27 13.03 10.46 -5.72
C SER A 27 13.56 9.11 -6.21
N ILE A 28 14.89 8.98 -6.35
CA ILE A 28 15.55 7.71 -6.66
C ILE A 28 15.34 6.70 -5.53
N ALA A 29 15.43 7.11 -4.27
CA ALA A 29 15.20 6.23 -3.12
C ALA A 29 13.75 5.73 -3.06
N LYS A 30 12.76 6.60 -3.23
CA LYS A 30 11.34 6.24 -3.30
C LYS A 30 11.03 5.33 -4.50
N THR A 31 11.58 5.66 -5.66
CA THR A 31 11.45 4.82 -6.87
C THR A 31 12.13 3.47 -6.69
N SER A 32 13.28 3.43 -6.03
CA SER A 32 14.00 2.19 -5.71
C SER A 32 13.28 1.36 -4.67
N GLN A 33 12.60 1.96 -3.69
CA GLN A 33 11.75 1.25 -2.72
C GLN A 33 10.51 0.66 -3.41
N LEU A 34 9.86 1.40 -4.30
CA LEU A 34 8.75 0.91 -5.12
C LEU A 34 9.21 -0.19 -6.10
N ALA A 35 10.40 -0.05 -6.68
CA ALA A 35 11.01 -1.05 -7.55
C ALA A 35 11.52 -2.28 -6.77
N ALA A 36 11.98 -2.11 -5.53
CA ALA A 36 12.41 -3.20 -4.64
C ALA A 36 11.21 -4.05 -4.19
N ALA A 37 10.05 -3.42 -3.95
CA ALA A 37 8.77 -4.12 -3.79
C ALA A 37 8.32 -4.84 -5.09
N SER A 38 8.96 -4.54 -6.22
CA SER A 38 8.73 -5.15 -7.54
C SER A 38 9.85 -6.11 -7.96
N SER A 39 10.76 -6.50 -7.05
CA SER A 39 11.72 -7.56 -7.35
C SER A 39 10.97 -8.89 -7.60
N PRO A 40 11.44 -9.74 -8.54
CA PRO A 40 10.79 -11.01 -8.83
C PRO A 40 10.57 -11.87 -7.57
N GLU A 41 11.54 -11.84 -6.65
CA GLU A 41 11.50 -12.58 -5.39
C GLU A 41 10.42 -12.06 -4.44
N VAL A 42 10.29 -10.73 -4.30
CA VAL A 42 9.22 -10.13 -3.48
C VAL A 42 7.86 -10.37 -4.12
N ALA A 43 7.76 -10.31 -5.45
CA ALA A 43 6.53 -10.64 -6.17
C ALA A 43 6.14 -12.12 -6.00
N GLU A 44 7.11 -13.03 -6.01
CA GLU A 44 6.90 -14.46 -5.76
C GLU A 44 6.44 -14.70 -4.31
N LEU A 45 7.14 -14.14 -3.32
CA LEU A 45 6.76 -14.24 -1.91
C LEU A 45 5.37 -13.67 -1.65
N PHE A 46 5.06 -12.52 -2.27
CA PHE A 46 3.71 -11.95 -2.22
C PHE A 46 2.68 -12.88 -2.86
N GLY A 47 3.00 -13.50 -4.00
CA GLY A 47 2.15 -14.50 -4.65
C GLY A 47 1.90 -15.74 -3.79
N GLN A 48 2.94 -16.25 -3.12
CA GLN A 48 2.82 -17.38 -2.18
C GLN A 48 1.97 -17.01 -0.97
N TRP A 49 2.23 -15.85 -0.36
CA TRP A 49 1.43 -15.30 0.73
C TRP A 49 -0.04 -15.17 0.31
N LEU A 50 -0.29 -14.61 -0.87
CA LEU A 50 -1.62 -14.43 -1.43
C LEU A 50 -2.32 -15.77 -1.68
N SER A 51 -1.59 -16.82 -2.09
CA SER A 51 -2.14 -18.16 -2.27
C SER A 51 -2.57 -18.77 -0.94
N LEU A 52 -1.76 -18.63 0.11
CA LEU A 52 -2.06 -19.12 1.46
C LEU A 52 -3.27 -18.39 2.06
N VAL A 53 -3.22 -17.05 2.07
CA VAL A 53 -4.29 -16.22 2.64
C VAL A 53 -5.57 -16.34 1.80
N GLY A 54 -5.47 -16.35 0.47
CA GLY A 54 -6.62 -16.58 -0.40
C GLY A 54 -7.25 -17.96 -0.16
N GLY A 55 -6.45 -19.00 0.05
CA GLY A 55 -6.93 -20.33 0.42
C GLY A 55 -7.71 -20.33 1.74
N GLU A 56 -7.21 -19.61 2.74
CA GLU A 56 -7.88 -19.43 4.03
C GLU A 56 -9.22 -18.71 3.86
N VAL A 57 -9.25 -17.57 3.15
CA VAL A 57 -10.47 -16.81 2.88
C VAL A 57 -11.52 -17.69 2.17
N LYS A 58 -11.12 -18.50 1.18
CA LYS A 58 -12.05 -19.43 0.51
C LYS A 58 -12.61 -20.49 1.45
N ARG A 59 -11.81 -20.98 2.41
CA ARG A 59 -12.28 -21.95 3.41
C ARG A 59 -13.33 -21.32 4.33
N MET A 60 -13.19 -20.03 4.62
CA MET A 60 -14.13 -19.27 5.44
C MET A 60 -15.39 -18.85 4.66
N ALA A 61 -15.26 -18.55 3.35
CA ALA A 61 -16.35 -18.15 2.46
C ALA A 61 -17.22 -19.35 2.02
N ARG A 62 -17.94 -19.95 2.96
CA ARG A 62 -18.80 -21.11 2.70
C ARG A 62 -20.04 -20.70 1.88
N PRO A 63 -20.44 -21.50 0.87
CA PRO A 63 -21.61 -21.19 0.06
C PRO A 63 -22.89 -21.06 0.91
N GLY A 64 -23.63 -19.95 0.71
CA GLY A 64 -24.89 -19.68 1.40
C GLY A 64 -24.75 -19.13 2.83
N GLU A 65 -23.53 -18.98 3.35
CA GLU A 65 -23.27 -18.37 4.65
C GLU A 65 -22.81 -16.91 4.49
N GLU A 66 -23.22 -16.03 5.41
CA GLU A 66 -22.68 -14.67 5.47
C GLU A 66 -21.29 -14.69 6.10
N LEU A 67 -20.32 -14.06 5.43
CA LEU A 67 -18.97 -13.87 5.97
C LEU A 67 -18.87 -12.51 6.66
N SER A 68 -18.62 -12.51 7.96
CA SER A 68 -18.29 -11.29 8.71
C SER A 68 -16.90 -10.80 8.35
N VAL A 69 -16.79 -9.61 7.75
CA VAL A 69 -15.51 -9.02 7.33
C VAL A 69 -14.57 -8.81 8.53
N ASN A 70 -15.08 -8.28 9.65
CA ASN A 70 -14.25 -7.98 10.81
C ASN A 70 -13.72 -9.26 11.49
N GLU A 71 -14.59 -10.26 11.67
CA GLU A 71 -14.18 -11.52 12.30
C GLU A 71 -13.20 -12.29 11.43
N ALA A 72 -13.46 -12.36 10.11
CA ALA A 72 -12.57 -13.03 9.19
C ALA A 72 -11.21 -12.33 9.05
N ALA A 73 -11.20 -11.00 8.98
CA ALA A 73 -9.96 -10.22 8.94
C ALA A 73 -9.15 -10.42 10.23
N GLY A 74 -9.80 -10.39 11.39
CA GLY A 74 -9.18 -10.64 12.68
C GLY A 74 -8.61 -12.06 12.83
N ALA A 75 -9.30 -13.08 12.32
CA ALA A 75 -8.83 -14.47 12.35
C ALA A 75 -7.59 -14.69 11.48
N ILE A 76 -7.49 -13.98 10.35
CA ILE A 76 -6.36 -14.05 9.42
C ILE A 76 -5.20 -13.14 9.87
N GLY A 77 -5.48 -12.08 10.62
CA GLY A 77 -4.50 -11.10 11.06
C GLY A 77 -4.22 -10.00 10.03
N ILE A 78 -5.25 -9.58 9.27
CA ILE A 78 -5.18 -8.49 8.27
C ILE A 78 -6.22 -7.40 8.56
N THR A 79 -6.12 -6.25 7.89
CA THR A 79 -7.14 -5.20 8.02
C THR A 79 -8.45 -5.61 7.31
N PRO A 80 -9.62 -5.11 7.77
CA PRO A 80 -10.90 -5.32 7.08
C PRO A 80 -10.87 -4.90 5.60
N VAL A 81 -10.20 -3.77 5.29
CA VAL A 81 -10.08 -3.27 3.91
C VAL A 81 -9.17 -4.16 3.06
N SER A 82 -8.10 -4.69 3.64
CA SER A 82 -7.26 -5.71 2.98
C SER A 82 -8.06 -6.97 2.65
N LEU A 83 -8.92 -7.43 3.56
CA LEU A 83 -9.79 -8.57 3.30
C LEU A 83 -10.78 -8.30 2.16
N LEU A 84 -11.40 -7.12 2.12
CA LEU A 84 -12.29 -6.73 1.02
C LEU A 84 -11.57 -6.75 -0.33
N SER A 85 -10.32 -6.28 -0.36
CA SER A 85 -9.47 -6.32 -1.56
C SER A 85 -9.17 -7.75 -2.01
N LEU A 86 -8.93 -8.65 -1.06
CA LEU A 86 -8.74 -10.09 -1.33
C LEU A 86 -10.03 -10.76 -1.85
N LEU A 87 -11.19 -10.47 -1.26
CA LEU A 87 -12.48 -10.99 -1.73
C LEU A 87 -12.76 -10.56 -3.18
N LEU A 88 -12.52 -9.28 -3.50
CA LEU A 88 -12.63 -8.76 -4.86
C LEU A 88 -11.68 -9.47 -5.83
N LEU A 89 -10.44 -9.73 -5.40
CA LEU A 89 -9.47 -10.45 -6.22
C LEU A 89 -9.93 -11.89 -6.51
N LEU A 90 -10.38 -12.61 -5.48
CA LEU A 90 -10.88 -13.99 -5.62
C LEU A 90 -12.10 -14.06 -6.53
N GLN A 91 -13.02 -13.08 -6.43
CA GLN A 91 -14.14 -12.98 -7.35
C GLN A 91 -13.71 -12.72 -8.79
N ARG A 92 -12.73 -11.83 -9.03
CA ARG A 92 -12.18 -11.58 -10.38
C ARG A 92 -11.54 -12.82 -11.00
N ARG A 93 -11.02 -13.73 -10.17
CA ARG A 93 -10.48 -15.04 -10.58
C ARG A 93 -11.55 -16.11 -10.76
N GLY A 94 -12.81 -15.81 -10.44
CA GLY A 94 -13.92 -16.77 -10.48
C GLY A 94 -13.86 -17.82 -9.37
N GLU A 95 -13.12 -17.55 -8.30
CA GLU A 95 -12.95 -18.52 -7.19
C GLU A 95 -14.06 -18.42 -6.15
N ILE A 96 -14.72 -17.27 -6.04
CA ILE A 96 -15.87 -17.00 -5.16
C ILE A 96 -16.87 -16.07 -5.87
N THR A 97 -18.07 -15.95 -5.29
CA THR A 97 -19.09 -14.96 -5.70
C THR A 97 -19.57 -14.19 -4.49
N MET A 98 -19.63 -12.86 -4.59
CA MET A 98 -20.25 -11.99 -3.59
C MET A 98 -21.64 -11.57 -4.05
N GLU A 99 -22.65 -11.85 -3.22
CA GLU A 99 -24.06 -11.61 -3.56
C GLU A 99 -24.63 -10.37 -2.87
N SER A 100 -24.14 -10.04 -1.68
CA SER A 100 -24.62 -8.90 -0.90
C SER A 100 -23.49 -8.25 -0.11
N VAL A 101 -23.67 -6.96 0.18
CA VAL A 101 -22.74 -6.17 1.00
C VAL A 101 -23.58 -5.33 1.98
N LYS A 102 -23.22 -5.36 3.25
CA LYS A 102 -23.81 -4.52 4.29
C LYS A 102 -22.93 -3.29 4.51
N ILE A 103 -23.52 -2.10 4.45
CA ILE A 103 -22.81 -0.81 4.52
C ILE A 103 -23.22 -0.06 5.78
N GLY A 104 -22.23 0.48 6.51
CA GLY A 104 -22.42 1.36 7.67
C GLY A 104 -21.94 2.79 7.40
N GLN A 105 -22.06 3.66 8.40
CA GLN A 105 -21.45 4.99 8.35
C GLN A 105 -19.94 4.91 8.55
N GLY A 106 -19.18 5.72 7.81
CA GLY A 106 -17.73 5.79 7.91
C GLY A 106 -17.24 6.71 9.04
N THR A 107 -15.98 6.55 9.41
CA THR A 107 -15.30 7.33 10.46
C THR A 107 -14.70 8.65 9.95
N GLY A 108 -14.60 8.82 8.63
CA GLY A 108 -13.92 9.96 8.00
C GLY A 108 -12.39 9.86 8.00
N GLN A 109 -11.83 8.72 8.41
CA GLN A 109 -10.40 8.44 8.43
C GLN A 109 -10.04 7.29 7.48
N ASN A 110 -8.77 7.21 7.09
CA ASN A 110 -8.28 6.07 6.29
C ASN A 110 -7.85 4.94 7.22
N GLU A 111 -8.65 3.88 7.30
CA GLU A 111 -8.42 2.74 8.21
C GLU A 111 -7.28 1.81 7.77
N ASP A 112 -6.72 2.00 6.57
CA ASP A 112 -5.51 1.29 6.12
C ASP A 112 -4.19 2.00 6.50
N VAL A 113 -4.26 3.26 6.94
CA VAL A 113 -3.07 3.98 7.40
C VAL A 113 -2.86 3.62 8.87
N CYS A 114 -1.85 2.78 9.12
CA CYS A 114 -1.38 2.53 10.48
C CYS A 114 -0.48 3.68 10.93
N ASP A 115 -0.83 4.34 12.04
CA ASP A 115 0.00 5.38 12.67
C ASP A 115 1.33 4.83 13.21
N CYS A 116 1.53 3.52 13.21
CA CYS A 116 2.75 2.84 13.64
C CYS A 116 4.00 3.22 12.84
N LEU A 117 3.86 3.81 11.64
CA LEU A 117 4.96 4.28 10.80
C LEU A 117 5.11 5.83 10.78
N MET A 118 4.33 6.55 11.59
CA MET A 118 4.33 8.02 11.66
C MET A 118 5.13 8.57 12.87
N ALA A 119 6.08 7.79 13.40
CA ALA A 119 6.97 8.19 14.50
C ALA A 119 8.22 8.93 14.02
#